data_AF-M0ES31-F1
#
_entry.id   AF-M0ES31-F1
#
_cell.length_a   1.000
_cell.length_b   1.000
_cell.length_c   1.000
_cell.angle_alpha   90.00
_cell.angle_beta   90.00
_cell.angle_gamma   90.00
#
_symmetry.space_group_name_H-M   'P 1'
#
loop_
_entity.id
_entity.type
_entity.pdbx_description
1 polymer ?
#
loop_
_entity_poly.entity_id
_entity_poly.type
_entity_poly.pdbx_seq_one_letter_code
_entity_poly.pdbx_strand_id
1 'polypeptide(L)'
;MVPLGGKPTPFVRIRNDARETFERSVSDHPSVNEIQLVDTHDDETLYALDWEPSDASLLRRILDLDAVLLGATGTTDSWGLELRFPTHEALSAFQDHYVEEDIGVTVERIYNPTKPDAGPWYGLTPPQRETLADAVSAGYYSLPRQISTQELADSFDISDQAVTERLRRGISTLVRNTLLVEEPEE
;
A
#
# COMPACT_ATOMS: atom_id res chain seq x y z
N MET A 1 -4.66 25.56 0.00
CA MET A 1 -6.14 25.51 0.07
C MET A 1 -6.49 24.02 0.07
N VAL A 2 -7.12 23.49 1.12
CA VAL A 2 -7.48 22.06 1.19
C VAL A 2 -8.92 21.92 0.67
N PRO A 3 -9.20 21.12 -0.38
CA PRO A 3 -10.54 21.00 -0.89
C PRO A 3 -11.40 20.19 0.11
N LEU A 4 -12.47 20.80 0.61
CA LEU A 4 -13.35 20.25 1.66
C LEU A 4 -14.64 19.61 1.09
N GLY A 5 -14.61 19.06 -0.13
CA GLY A 5 -15.79 18.38 -0.68
C GLY A 5 -15.95 18.37 -2.20
N GLY A 6 -14.87 18.37 -2.97
CA GLY A 6 -14.89 18.14 -4.41
C GLY A 6 -14.45 16.71 -4.75
N LYS A 7 -14.84 16.19 -5.92
CA LYS A 7 -14.21 14.98 -6.46
C LYS A 7 -12.69 15.20 -6.53
N PRO A 8 -11.85 14.23 -6.15
CA PRO A 8 -10.41 14.40 -6.24
C PRO A 8 -10.00 14.62 -7.70
N THR A 9 -9.45 15.81 -7.98
CA THR A 9 -8.92 16.19 -9.29
C THR A 9 -7.45 15.78 -9.36
N PRO A 10 -7.09 14.68 -10.03
CA PRO A 10 -5.71 14.27 -10.16
C PRO A 10 -4.97 15.26 -11.07
N PHE A 11 -3.73 15.55 -10.69
CA PHE A 11 -2.79 16.28 -11.51
C PHE A 11 -1.79 15.29 -12.10
N VAL A 12 -1.62 15.33 -13.41
CA VAL A 12 -0.73 14.41 -14.13
C VAL A 12 0.33 15.23 -14.84
N ARG A 13 1.59 14.93 -14.54
CA ARG A 13 2.74 15.53 -15.24
C ARG A 13 3.26 14.55 -16.28
N ILE A 14 3.43 15.03 -17.50
CA ILE A 14 3.84 14.22 -18.65
C ILE A 14 5.00 14.92 -19.35
N ARG A 15 5.98 14.15 -19.82
CA ARG A 15 7.06 14.68 -20.67
C ARG A 15 6.52 15.06 -22.06
N ASN A 16 7.06 16.13 -22.63
CA ASN A 16 6.51 16.71 -23.86
C ASN A 16 6.58 15.77 -25.08
N ASP A 17 7.54 14.84 -25.10
CA ASP A 17 7.65 13.80 -26.13
C ASP A 17 6.49 12.77 -26.10
N ALA A 18 5.90 12.53 -24.93
CA ALA A 18 4.75 11.65 -24.75
C ALA A 18 3.39 12.38 -24.81
N ARG A 19 3.40 13.71 -24.92
CA ARG A 19 2.21 14.57 -24.79
C ARG A 19 1.08 14.20 -25.73
N GLU A 20 1.32 14.17 -27.04
CA GLU A 20 0.24 13.95 -28.03
C GLU A 20 -0.41 12.57 -27.87
N THR A 21 0.41 11.56 -27.56
CA THR A 21 -0.07 10.19 -27.34
C THR A 21 -0.90 10.11 -26.06
N PHE A 22 -0.45 10.78 -25.00
CA PHE A 22 -1.19 10.87 -23.73
C PHE A 22 -2.52 11.62 -23.89
N GLU A 23 -2.51 12.82 -24.47
CA GLU A 23 -3.72 13.64 -24.67
C GLU A 23 -4.79 12.85 -25.44
N ARG A 24 -4.40 12.14 -26.50
CA ARG A 24 -5.31 11.29 -27.28
C ARG A 24 -5.84 10.12 -26.46
N SER A 25 -4.95 9.34 -25.83
CA SER A 25 -5.34 8.16 -25.06
C SER A 25 -6.26 8.51 -23.88
N VAL A 26 -6.02 9.63 -23.22
CA VAL A 26 -6.80 10.08 -22.06
C VAL A 26 -8.14 10.66 -22.49
N SER A 27 -8.17 11.46 -23.56
CA SER A 27 -9.43 12.02 -24.08
C SER A 27 -10.39 10.95 -24.61
N ASP A 28 -9.85 9.84 -25.13
CA ASP A 28 -10.65 8.72 -25.63
C ASP A 28 -11.09 7.73 -24.52
N HIS A 29 -10.60 7.92 -23.28
CA HIS A 29 -10.88 6.98 -22.18
C HIS A 29 -12.27 7.24 -21.55
N PRO A 30 -13.13 6.21 -21.39
CA PRO A 30 -14.52 6.39 -20.97
C PRO A 30 -14.70 6.92 -19.54
N SER A 31 -13.66 6.81 -18.70
CA SER A 31 -13.65 7.36 -17.34
C SER A 31 -13.14 8.81 -17.27
N VAL A 32 -12.76 9.44 -18.37
CA VAL A 32 -12.25 10.81 -18.40
C VAL A 32 -13.30 11.70 -19.03
N ASN A 33 -13.73 12.72 -18.30
CA ASN A 33 -14.69 13.71 -18.79
C ASN A 33 -13.96 14.85 -19.50
N GLU A 34 -12.85 15.32 -18.94
CA GLU A 34 -12.08 16.44 -19.46
C GLU A 34 -10.61 16.36 -19.05
N ILE A 35 -9.72 16.82 -19.93
CA ILE A 35 -8.30 17.08 -19.64
C ILE A 35 -8.04 18.59 -19.78
N GLN A 36 -7.57 19.22 -18.71
CA GLN A 36 -7.28 20.65 -18.68
C GLN A 36 -5.78 20.88 -18.55
N LEU A 37 -5.21 21.67 -19.47
CA LEU A 37 -3.82 22.12 -19.39
C LEU A 37 -3.68 23.12 -18.23
N VAL A 38 -2.85 22.80 -17.24
CA VAL A 38 -2.60 23.66 -16.08
C VAL A 38 -1.37 24.52 -16.30
N ASP A 39 -0.27 23.88 -16.73
CA ASP A 39 1.00 24.55 -16.94
C ASP A 39 1.89 23.79 -17.93
N THR A 40 2.86 24.47 -18.52
CA THR A 40 3.92 23.86 -19.34
C THR A 40 5.24 24.50 -18.95
N HIS A 41 6.22 23.68 -18.54
CA HIS A 41 7.53 24.14 -18.13
C HIS A 41 8.63 23.19 -18.61
N ASP A 42 9.65 23.75 -19.24
CA ASP A 42 10.77 23.00 -19.84
C ASP A 42 10.31 21.83 -20.72
N ASP A 43 10.62 20.59 -20.32
CA ASP A 43 10.32 19.36 -21.04
C ASP A 43 9.06 18.65 -20.49
N GLU A 44 8.26 19.32 -19.66
CA GLU A 44 7.11 18.73 -18.99
C GLU A 44 5.84 19.60 -19.11
N THR A 45 4.70 18.92 -19.19
CA THR A 45 3.37 19.53 -19.20
C THR A 45 2.54 18.97 -18.04
N LEU A 46 1.85 19.86 -17.31
CA LEU A 46 0.97 19.51 -16.21
C LEU A 46 -0.50 19.63 -16.64
N TYR A 47 -1.26 18.57 -16.41
CA TYR A 47 -2.70 18.53 -16.65
C TYR A 47 -3.47 18.31 -15.35
N ALA A 48 -4.70 18.83 -15.30
CA ALA A 48 -5.73 18.43 -14.35
C ALA A 48 -6.77 17.59 -15.10
N LEU A 49 -7.19 16.46 -14.52
CA LEU A 49 -8.22 15.61 -15.13
C LEU A 49 -9.55 15.75 -14.38
N ASP A 50 -10.63 16.00 -15.11
CA ASP A 50 -11.97 15.67 -14.66
C ASP A 50 -12.26 14.23 -15.09
N TRP A 51 -12.57 13.38 -14.13
CA TRP A 51 -12.69 11.96 -14.33
C TRP A 51 -13.74 11.34 -13.40
N GLU A 52 -14.30 10.23 -13.87
CA GLU A 52 -15.26 9.40 -13.16
C GLU A 52 -14.84 7.94 -13.32
N PRO A 53 -14.06 7.38 -12.35
CA PRO A 53 -13.62 6.00 -12.43
C PRO A 53 -14.82 5.05 -12.44
N SER A 54 -14.74 3.99 -13.25
CA SER A 54 -15.78 2.96 -13.26
C SER A 54 -15.84 2.25 -11.91
N ASP A 55 -17.04 1.75 -11.57
CA ASP A 55 -17.28 1.06 -10.30
C ASP A 55 -16.37 -0.17 -10.08
N ALA A 56 -15.92 -0.79 -11.18
CA ALA A 56 -15.04 -1.95 -11.17
C ALA A 56 -13.53 -1.60 -11.19
N SER A 57 -13.16 -0.32 -11.16
CA SER A 57 -11.75 0.07 -11.24
C SER A 57 -11.04 0.00 -9.88
N LEU A 58 -9.75 -0.36 -9.90
CA LEU A 58 -8.86 -0.30 -8.73
C LEU A 58 -8.88 1.09 -8.06
N LEU A 59 -9.00 2.13 -8.88
CA LEU A 59 -9.08 3.51 -8.43
C LEU A 59 -10.37 3.82 -7.67
N ARG A 60 -11.52 3.29 -8.11
CA ARG A 60 -12.76 3.37 -7.34
C ARG A 60 -12.60 2.73 -5.97
N ARG A 61 -11.96 1.56 -5.91
CA ARG A 61 -11.72 0.86 -4.63
C ARG A 61 -10.82 1.66 -3.68
N ILE A 62 -9.79 2.32 -4.19
CA ILE A 62 -8.94 3.24 -3.40
C ILE A 62 -9.81 4.34 -2.78
N LEU A 63 -10.71 4.94 -3.57
CA LEU A 63 -11.64 5.96 -3.08
C LEU A 63 -12.63 5.42 -2.04
N ASP A 64 -13.19 4.23 -2.25
CA ASP A 64 -14.15 3.61 -1.32
C ASP A 64 -13.52 3.22 0.04
N LEU A 65 -12.20 3.01 0.07
CA LEU A 65 -11.42 2.75 1.28
C LEU A 65 -10.90 4.04 1.95
N ASP A 66 -11.36 5.21 1.50
CA ASP A 66 -10.90 6.53 1.93
C ASP A 66 -9.37 6.71 1.80
N ALA A 67 -8.74 5.95 0.88
CA ALA A 67 -7.31 6.00 0.63
C ALA A 67 -6.99 7.17 -0.30
N VAL A 68 -5.87 7.84 -0.03
CA VAL A 68 -5.39 9.01 -0.77
C VAL A 68 -4.24 8.60 -1.67
N LEU A 69 -4.37 8.86 -2.97
CA LEU A 69 -3.25 8.76 -3.90
C LEU A 69 -2.29 9.93 -3.68
N LEU A 70 -1.09 9.65 -3.18
CA LEU A 70 -0.04 10.63 -2.95
C LEU A 70 0.78 10.89 -4.22
N GLY A 71 0.98 9.85 -5.01
CA GLY A 71 1.73 9.90 -6.25
C GLY A 71 1.45 8.68 -7.11
N ALA A 72 1.54 8.85 -8.42
CA ALA A 72 1.51 7.77 -9.39
C ALA A 72 2.53 8.07 -10.47
N THR A 73 3.38 7.09 -10.78
CA THR A 73 4.34 7.17 -11.88
C THR A 73 4.33 5.86 -12.61
N GLY A 74 4.24 5.87 -13.93
CA GLY A 74 4.15 4.64 -14.69
C GLY A 74 4.53 4.84 -16.14
N THR A 75 4.78 3.71 -16.79
CA THR A 75 4.88 3.56 -18.24
C THR A 75 3.62 2.88 -18.75
N THR A 76 3.57 2.58 -20.06
CA THR A 76 2.52 1.75 -20.64
C THR A 76 2.47 0.33 -20.04
N ASP A 77 3.60 -0.16 -19.51
CA ASP A 77 3.76 -1.55 -19.10
C ASP A 77 3.66 -1.74 -17.58
N SER A 78 3.96 -0.70 -16.79
CA SER A 78 3.95 -0.79 -15.33
C SER A 78 3.60 0.53 -14.65
N TRP A 79 2.92 0.45 -13.51
CA TRP A 79 2.54 1.60 -12.70
C TRP A 79 3.00 1.42 -11.26
N GLY A 80 3.70 2.42 -10.74
CA GLY A 80 3.96 2.61 -9.32
C GLY A 80 2.96 3.57 -8.72
N LEU A 81 2.32 3.16 -7.62
CA LEU A 81 1.33 3.95 -6.90
C LEU A 81 1.79 4.14 -5.45
N GLU A 82 1.77 5.38 -4.98
CA GLU A 82 1.98 5.72 -3.58
C GLU A 82 0.63 6.07 -2.94
N LEU A 83 0.18 5.24 -2.00
CA LEU A 83 -1.13 5.36 -1.37
C LEU A 83 -0.99 5.62 0.13
N ARG A 84 -1.86 6.49 0.65
CA ARG A 84 -2.03 6.72 2.07
C ARG A 84 -3.40 6.23 2.53
N PHE A 85 -3.40 5.24 3.41
CA PHE A 85 -4.62 4.73 4.02
C PHE A 85 -4.93 5.48 5.32
N PRO A 86 -6.21 5.73 5.63
CA PRO A 86 -6.60 6.40 6.87
C PRO A 86 -6.43 5.48 8.08
N THR A 87 -6.55 4.17 7.89
CA THR A 87 -6.42 3.15 8.93
C THR A 87 -5.66 1.92 8.43
N HIS A 88 -5.21 1.09 9.36
CA HIS A 88 -4.60 -0.19 9.03
C HIS A 88 -5.62 -1.17 8.44
N GLU A 89 -6.87 -1.14 8.93
CA GLU A 89 -7.97 -1.96 8.42
C GLU A 89 -8.26 -1.66 6.94
N ALA A 90 -8.18 -0.39 6.53
CA ALA A 90 -8.34 0.01 5.13
C ALA A 90 -7.20 -0.52 4.24
N LEU A 91 -5.96 -0.48 4.74
CA LEU A 91 -4.82 -1.08 4.05
C LEU A 91 -5.00 -2.60 3.90
N SER A 92 -5.37 -3.30 4.97
CA SER A 92 -5.61 -4.76 4.90
C SER A 92 -6.73 -5.11 3.93
N ALA A 93 -7.85 -4.37 3.94
CA ALA A 93 -8.95 -4.58 3.01
C ALA A 93 -8.55 -4.32 1.54
N PHE A 94 -7.58 -3.43 1.29
CA PHE A 94 -7.00 -3.25 -0.04
C PHE A 94 -6.12 -4.44 -0.43
N GLN A 95 -5.34 -4.98 0.51
CA GLN A 95 -4.48 -6.14 0.28
C GLN A 95 -5.26 -7.40 -0.03
N ASP A 96 -6.30 -7.67 0.74
CA ASP A 96 -7.17 -8.84 0.52
C ASP A 96 -7.82 -8.76 -0.87
N HIS A 97 -8.24 -7.56 -1.29
CA HIS A 97 -8.90 -7.35 -2.58
C HIS A 97 -8.02 -7.70 -3.79
N TYR A 98 -6.79 -7.17 -3.87
CA TYR A 98 -5.96 -7.46 -5.05
C TYR A 98 -5.46 -8.92 -5.08
N VAL A 99 -5.40 -9.59 -3.92
CA VAL A 99 -5.13 -11.03 -3.83
C VAL A 99 -6.34 -11.85 -4.33
N GLU A 100 -7.56 -11.45 -3.97
CA GLU A 100 -8.79 -12.10 -4.41
C GLU A 100 -9.04 -11.94 -5.92
N GLU A 101 -8.71 -10.77 -6.47
CA GLU A 101 -8.90 -10.44 -7.89
C GLU A 101 -7.70 -10.86 -8.78
N ASP A 102 -6.70 -11.54 -8.23
CA ASP A 102 -5.46 -11.97 -8.92
C ASP A 102 -4.75 -10.82 -9.67
N ILE A 103 -4.79 -9.62 -9.10
CA ILE A 103 -4.12 -8.45 -9.66
C ILE A 103 -2.65 -8.52 -9.25
N GLY A 104 -1.75 -8.58 -10.23
CA GLY A 104 -0.30 -8.62 -10.01
C GLY A 104 0.23 -7.33 -9.40
N VAL A 105 0.14 -7.19 -8.08
CA VAL A 105 0.64 -6.05 -7.31
C VAL A 105 1.90 -6.47 -6.55
N THR A 106 2.99 -5.73 -6.76
CA THR A 106 4.20 -5.82 -5.92
C THR A 106 4.20 -4.66 -4.95
N VAL A 107 4.19 -4.95 -3.65
CA VAL A 107 4.31 -3.93 -2.61
C VAL A 107 5.79 -3.58 -2.43
N GLU A 108 6.19 -2.40 -2.90
CA GLU A 108 7.59 -1.95 -2.76
C GLU A 108 7.90 -1.52 -1.31
N ARG A 109 7.04 -0.71 -0.69
CA ARG A 109 7.26 -0.13 0.64
C ARG A 109 5.95 0.19 1.37
N ILE A 110 5.96 0.12 2.70
CA ILE A 110 4.83 0.54 3.57
C ILE A 110 5.35 1.51 4.64
N TYR A 111 4.74 2.70 4.71
CA TYR A 111 5.12 3.78 5.64
C TYR A 111 3.96 4.16 6.58
N ASN A 112 4.22 4.37 7.88
CA ASN A 112 3.23 4.89 8.83
C ASN A 112 3.57 6.34 9.26
N PRO A 113 2.80 7.35 8.82
CA PRO A 113 3.16 8.76 9.01
C PRO A 113 2.89 9.32 10.43
N THR A 114 2.30 8.55 11.35
CA THR A 114 1.93 9.08 12.68
C THR A 114 3.06 9.08 13.72
N LYS A 115 4.24 8.54 13.40
CA LYS A 115 5.43 8.60 14.27
C LYS A 115 6.70 8.81 13.44
N PRO A 116 7.27 10.03 13.42
CA PRO A 116 8.49 10.34 12.66
C PRO A 116 9.70 9.45 13.05
N ASP A 117 9.72 8.93 14.27
CA ASP A 117 10.78 8.04 14.78
C ASP A 117 10.50 6.54 14.52
N ALA A 118 9.46 6.20 13.75
CA ALA A 118 9.02 4.81 13.56
C ALA A 118 9.30 4.24 12.16
N GLY A 119 10.52 4.31 11.66
CA GLY A 119 10.99 3.20 10.83
C GLY A 119 11.37 2.06 11.78
N PRO A 120 10.59 0.95 11.95
CA PRO A 120 11.14 -0.42 12.01
C PRO A 120 10.05 -1.55 12.06
N TRP A 121 8.88 -1.39 11.43
CA TRP A 121 7.80 -2.39 11.60
C TRP A 121 7.94 -3.59 10.67
N TYR A 122 8.81 -3.50 9.66
CA TYR A 122 9.08 -4.57 8.67
C TYR A 122 7.79 -5.19 8.09
N GLY A 123 6.75 -4.37 7.88
CA GLY A 123 5.44 -4.79 7.39
C GLY A 123 4.53 -5.49 8.41
N LEU A 124 4.94 -5.63 9.68
CA LEU A 124 4.16 -6.32 10.71
C LEU A 124 2.91 -5.53 11.13
N THR A 125 1.78 -6.23 11.24
CA THR A 125 0.58 -5.69 11.91
C THR A 125 0.84 -5.56 13.43
N PRO A 126 0.12 -4.67 14.15
CA PRO A 126 0.32 -4.55 15.60
C PRO A 126 0.18 -5.87 16.36
N PRO A 127 -0.85 -6.71 16.12
CA PRO A 127 -0.94 -8.02 16.75
C PRO A 127 0.24 -8.95 16.41
N GLN A 128 0.72 -8.96 15.17
CA GLN A 128 1.85 -9.80 14.78
C GLN A 128 3.13 -9.38 15.50
N ARG A 129 3.39 -8.07 15.58
CA ARG A 129 4.56 -7.53 16.26
C ARG A 129 4.53 -7.81 17.75
N GLU A 130 3.39 -7.57 18.40
CA GLU A 130 3.23 -7.83 19.83
C GLU A 130 3.43 -9.32 20.14
N THR A 131 2.77 -10.21 19.40
CA THR A 131 2.92 -11.66 19.62
C THR A 131 4.34 -12.16 19.34
N LEU A 132 5.04 -11.64 18.32
CA LEU A 132 6.46 -11.99 18.06
C LEU A 132 7.40 -11.46 19.14
N ALA A 133 7.22 -10.21 19.57
CA ALA A 133 8.05 -9.62 20.60
C ALA A 133 7.89 -10.38 21.92
N ASP A 134 6.64 -10.69 22.30
CA ASP A 134 6.33 -11.41 23.53
C ASP A 134 6.87 -12.84 23.49
N ALA A 135 6.73 -13.54 22.34
CA ALA A 135 7.32 -14.86 22.13
C ALA A 135 8.85 -14.86 22.33
N VAL A 136 9.56 -13.87 21.78
CA VAL A 136 11.02 -13.77 21.95
C VAL A 136 11.38 -13.45 23.40
N SER A 137 10.73 -12.48 24.03
CA SER A 137 11.03 -12.08 25.41
C SER A 137 10.69 -13.15 26.44
N ALA A 138 9.62 -13.92 26.22
CA ALA A 138 9.20 -15.03 27.08
C ALA A 138 9.98 -16.33 26.81
N GLY A 139 10.94 -16.30 25.87
CA GLY A 139 11.80 -17.45 25.57
C GLY A 139 11.13 -18.58 24.80
N TYR A 140 10.07 -18.28 24.03
CA TYR A 140 9.42 -19.22 23.11
C TYR A 140 10.41 -19.77 22.07
N TYR A 141 11.33 -18.93 21.60
CA TYR A 141 12.37 -19.28 20.63
C TYR A 141 13.71 -19.66 21.27
N SER A 142 13.79 -19.73 22.61
CA SER A 142 15.01 -20.11 23.31
C SER A 142 15.30 -21.61 23.18
N LEU A 143 16.56 -21.99 23.39
CA LEU A 143 17.01 -23.37 23.46
C LEU A 143 17.68 -23.63 24.83
N PRO A 144 17.06 -24.40 25.75
CA PRO A 144 15.72 -24.99 25.66
C PRO A 144 14.60 -23.94 25.74
N ARG A 145 13.44 -24.30 25.20
CA ARG A 145 12.25 -23.43 25.16
C ARG A 145 11.71 -23.19 26.56
N GLN A 146 11.38 -21.93 26.87
CA GLN A 146 10.98 -21.50 28.23
C GLN A 146 9.46 -21.41 28.43
N ILE A 147 8.70 -21.18 27.36
CA ILE A 147 7.24 -21.09 27.36
C ILE A 147 6.63 -21.92 26.24
N SER A 148 5.50 -22.57 26.50
CA SER A 148 4.71 -23.33 25.52
C SER A 148 3.87 -22.42 24.62
N THR A 149 3.19 -23.01 23.64
CA THR A 149 2.31 -22.25 22.73
C THR A 149 1.00 -21.90 23.42
N GLN A 150 0.50 -22.80 24.27
CA GLN A 150 -0.67 -22.58 25.11
C GLN A 150 -0.45 -21.41 26.07
N GLU A 151 0.66 -21.38 26.80
CA GLU A 151 0.94 -20.29 27.74
C GLU A 151 1.10 -18.94 27.03
N LEU A 152 1.62 -18.92 25.80
CA LEU A 152 1.65 -17.72 24.96
C LEU A 152 0.25 -17.36 24.45
N ALA A 153 -0.62 -18.33 24.14
CA ALA A 153 -1.99 -18.08 23.72
C ALA A 153 -2.85 -17.50 24.85
N ASP A 154 -2.63 -17.99 26.06
CA ASP A 154 -3.28 -17.51 27.27
C ASP A 154 -2.93 -16.03 27.54
N SER A 155 -1.72 -15.54 27.18
CA SER A 155 -1.35 -14.12 27.37
C SER A 155 -2.10 -13.17 26.43
N PHE A 156 -2.63 -13.68 25.32
CA PHE A 156 -3.39 -12.90 24.32
C PHE A 156 -4.89 -13.21 24.30
N ASP A 157 -5.38 -14.07 25.20
CA ASP A 157 -6.79 -14.53 25.27
C ASP A 157 -7.31 -15.06 23.92
N ILE A 158 -6.49 -15.89 23.26
CA ILE A 158 -6.81 -16.51 21.96
C ILE A 158 -6.43 -17.99 21.97
N SER A 159 -6.82 -18.74 20.92
CA SER A 159 -6.44 -20.14 20.80
C SER A 159 -4.97 -20.34 20.41
N ASP A 160 -4.41 -21.50 20.76
CA ASP A 160 -3.08 -21.95 20.34
C ASP A 160 -2.89 -21.90 18.82
N GLN A 161 -3.94 -22.26 18.09
CA GLN A 161 -3.96 -22.19 16.63
C GLN A 161 -3.83 -20.74 16.16
N ALA A 162 -4.57 -19.81 16.77
CA ALA A 162 -4.52 -18.40 16.42
C ALA A 162 -3.13 -17.78 16.70
N VAL A 163 -2.49 -18.11 17.84
CA VAL A 163 -1.10 -17.70 18.10
C VAL A 163 -0.14 -18.29 17.06
N THR A 164 -0.27 -19.58 16.78
CA THR A 164 0.62 -20.27 15.83
C THR A 164 0.53 -19.65 14.44
N GLU A 165 -0.68 -19.38 13.95
CA GLU A 165 -0.90 -18.72 12.67
C GLU A 165 -0.36 -17.29 12.67
N ARG A 166 -0.59 -16.53 13.76
CA ARG A 166 -0.11 -15.15 13.90
C ARG A 166 1.42 -15.06 13.90
N LEU A 167 2.10 -15.97 14.61
CA LEU A 167 3.57 -16.09 14.59
C LEU A 167 4.09 -16.46 13.21
N ARG A 168 3.46 -17.42 12.51
CA ARG A 168 3.85 -17.82 11.15
C ARG A 168 3.73 -16.66 10.16
N ARG A 169 2.60 -15.94 10.18
CA ARG A 169 2.39 -14.76 9.32
C ARG A 169 3.40 -13.66 9.66
N GLY A 170 3.59 -13.37 10.95
CA GLY A 170 4.58 -12.39 11.41
C GLY A 170 6.00 -12.71 10.93
N ILE A 171 6.49 -13.94 11.11
CA ILE A 171 7.84 -14.34 10.65
C ILE A 171 7.97 -14.19 9.13
N SER A 172 6.98 -14.67 8.36
CA SER A 172 6.98 -14.57 6.90
C SER A 172 7.09 -13.11 6.45
N THR A 173 6.28 -12.23 7.04
CA THR A 173 6.31 -10.79 6.77
C THR A 173 7.65 -10.17 7.15
N LEU A 174 8.19 -10.48 8.33
CA LEU A 174 9.49 -9.96 8.77
C LEU A 174 10.61 -10.38 7.81
N VAL A 175 10.68 -11.66 7.44
CA VAL A 175 11.72 -12.19 6.53
C VAL A 175 11.64 -11.56 5.14
N ARG A 176 10.44 -11.42 4.58
CA ARG A 176 10.24 -10.78 3.28
C ARG A 176 10.76 -9.34 3.28
N ASN A 177 10.48 -8.58 4.34
CA ASN A 177 10.82 -7.17 4.44
C ASN A 177 12.23 -6.90 5.00
N THR A 178 13.02 -7.93 5.31
CA THR A 178 14.39 -7.77 5.87
C THR A 178 15.47 -8.55 5.14
N LEU A 179 15.17 -9.75 4.62
CA LEU A 179 16.16 -10.66 4.03
C LEU A 179 15.90 -10.96 2.54
N LEU A 180 14.68 -10.73 2.06
CA LEU A 180 14.28 -11.00 0.66
C LEU A 180 13.99 -9.71 -0.12
N VAL A 181 14.53 -8.58 0.34
CA VAL A 181 14.50 -7.33 -0.41
C VAL A 181 15.56 -7.46 -1.50
N GLU A 182 15.15 -7.49 -2.77
CA GLU A 182 16.08 -7.48 -3.90
C GLU A 182 16.95 -6.23 -3.82
N GLU A 183 18.28 -6.40 -3.82
CA GLU A 183 19.19 -5.27 -3.93
C GLU A 183 18.93 -4.59 -5.28
N PRO A 184 18.76 -3.25 -5.32
CA PRO A 184 18.65 -2.57 -6.60
C PRO A 184 19.94 -2.82 -7.38
N GLU A 185 19.81 -3.37 -8.59
CA GLU A 185 20.94 -3.48 -9.52
C GLU A 185 21.51 -2.06 -9.75
N GLU A 186 22.78 -1.87 -9.41
CA GLU A 186 23.54 -0.62 -9.62
C GLU A 186 23.69 -0.25 -11.10
#